data_AF-A0A7W0PYN8-F1
#
_entry.id   AF-A0A7W0PYN8-F1
#
_cell.length_a   1.000
_cell.length_b   1.000
_cell.length_c   1.000
_cell.angle_alpha   90.00
_cell.angle_beta   90.00
_cell.angle_gamma   90.00
#
_symmetry.space_group_name_H-M   'P 1'
#
loop_
_entity.id
_entity.type
_entity.pdbx_description
1 polymer ?
#
loop_
_entity_poly.entity_id
_entity_poly.type
_entity_poly.pdbx_seq_one_letter_code
_entity_poly.pdbx_strand_id
1 'polypeptide(L)' 'MFKFNLVLEDGTPADPATLTAAVPSWKPGDTIQLQPGYALRVVEVREGVLVVAVV' A
#
# COMPACT_ATOMS: atom_id res chain seq x y z
N MET A 1 -15.59 -0.63 -4.88
CA MET A 1 -14.20 -1.03 -5.20
C MET A 1 -13.36 0.23 -5.17
N PHE A 2 -12.31 0.24 -4.36
CA PHE A 2 -11.45 1.38 -4.12
C PHE A 2 -10.09 1.13 -4.77
N LYS A 3 -9.52 2.16 -5.40
CA LYS A 3 -8.20 2.11 -6.01
C LYS A 3 -7.28 3.07 -5.27
N PHE A 4 -6.09 2.61 -4.95
CA PHE A 4 -5.06 3.36 -4.24
C PHE A 4 -3.79 3.42 -5.07
N ASN A 5 -3.12 4.57 -5.05
CA ASN A 5 -1.73 4.65 -5.49
C ASN A 5 -0.83 4.21 -4.34
N LEU A 6 0.15 3.35 -4.64
CA LEU A 6 1.15 2.88 -3.69
C LEU A 6 2.43 3.67 -3.92
N VAL A 7 2.91 4.33 -2.88
CA VAL A 7 4.08 5.21 -2.93
C VAL A 7 5.04 4.79 -1.82
N LEU A 8 6.32 4.64 -2.15
CA LEU A 8 7.38 4.39 -1.19
C LEU A 8 7.63 5.62 -0.31
N GLU A 9 8.30 5.46 0.81
CA GLU A 9 8.59 6.56 1.74
C GLU A 9 9.37 7.72 1.10
N ASP A 10 10.15 7.44 0.04
CA ASP A 10 10.90 8.43 -0.73
C ASP A 10 10.06 9.17 -1.79
N GLY A 11 8.76 8.84 -1.91
CA GLY A 11 7.85 9.45 -2.87
C GLY A 11 7.81 8.78 -4.24
N THR A 12 8.63 7.76 -4.49
CA THR A 12 8.59 6.99 -5.76
C THR A 12 7.44 5.98 -5.76
N PRO A 13 6.91 5.58 -6.93
CA PRO A 13 5.90 4.54 -6.99
C PRO A 13 6.42 3.20 -6.45
N ALA A 14 5.62 2.52 -5.64
CA ALA A 14 5.93 1.13 -5.27
C ALA A 14 5.69 0.17 -6.45
N ASP A 15 6.11 -1.08 -6.31
CA ASP A 15 5.72 -2.18 -7.21
C ASP A 15 4.75 -3.12 -6.49
N PRO A 16 3.50 -3.31 -6.93
CA PRO A 16 2.83 -2.58 -7.99
C PRO A 16 2.54 -1.13 -7.56
N ALA A 17 2.45 -0.22 -8.52
CA ALA A 17 2.19 1.20 -8.25
C ALA A 17 0.73 1.50 -7.85
N THR A 18 -0.18 0.52 -8.03
CA THR A 18 -1.57 0.67 -7.64
C THR A 18 -2.11 -0.60 -7.00
N LEU A 19 -2.99 -0.42 -6.01
CA LEU A 19 -3.70 -1.50 -5.33
C LEU A 19 -5.21 -1.29 -5.49
N THR A 20 -5.94 -2.37 -5.73
CA THR A 20 -7.40 -2.33 -5.75
C THR A 20 -7.96 -3.23 -4.65
N ALA A 21 -8.90 -2.70 -3.87
CA ALA A 21 -9.55 -3.43 -2.78
C ALA A 21 -11.05 -3.22 -2.73
N ALA A 22 -11.74 -4.23 -2.20
CA ALA A 22 -13.16 -4.14 -1.91
C ALA A 22 -13.44 -3.20 -0.72
N VAL A 23 -12.59 -3.23 0.31
CA VAL A 23 -12.73 -2.47 1.56
C VAL A 23 -11.38 -1.85 1.96
N PRO A 24 -11.30 -0.52 2.19
CA PRO A 24 -10.05 0.15 2.52
C PRO A 24 -9.88 0.30 4.04
N SER A 25 -9.62 -0.81 4.71
CA SER A 25 -9.56 -0.85 6.19
C SER A 25 -8.16 -0.74 6.78
N TRP A 26 -7.13 -0.52 5.95
CA TRP A 26 -5.74 -0.49 6.38
C TRP A 26 -5.42 0.71 7.27
N LYS A 27 -4.43 0.50 8.15
CA LYS A 27 -3.90 1.49 9.09
C LYS A 27 -2.37 1.46 9.08
N PRO A 28 -1.71 2.53 9.53
CA PRO A 28 -0.27 2.50 9.76
C PRO A 28 0.14 1.28 10.61
N GLY A 29 1.13 0.54 10.13
CA GLY A 29 1.62 -0.71 10.73
C GLY A 29 1.04 -1.99 10.13
N ASP A 30 -0.09 -1.94 9.43
CA ASP A 30 -0.67 -3.12 8.77
C ASP A 30 0.22 -3.62 7.62
N THR A 31 0.10 -4.90 7.29
CA THR A 31 0.80 -5.53 6.17
C THR A 31 -0.18 -5.87 5.05
N ILE A 32 0.16 -5.47 3.83
CA ILE A 32 -0.55 -5.80 2.59
C ILE A 32 0.21 -6.94 1.91
N GLN A 33 -0.39 -8.13 1.89
CA GLN A 33 0.15 -9.25 1.14
C GLN A 33 -0.27 -9.16 -0.33
N LEU A 34 0.71 -9.15 -1.23
CA LEU A 34 0.48 -8.99 -2.67
C LEU A 34 0.65 -10.32 -3.43
N GLN A 35 1.70 -11.05 -3.10
CA GLN A 35 2.01 -12.37 -3.65
C GLN A 35 2.83 -13.16 -2.61
N PRO A 36 2.96 -14.49 -2.74
CA PRO A 36 3.79 -15.28 -1.83
C PRO A 36 5.21 -14.72 -1.72
N GLY A 37 5.65 -14.39 -0.51
CA GLY A 37 6.97 -13.83 -0.25
C GLY A 37 7.13 -12.34 -0.58
N TYR A 38 6.05 -11.63 -0.93
CA TYR A 38 6.11 -10.20 -1.19
C TYR A 38 4.97 -9.44 -0.52
N ALA A 39 5.36 -8.59 0.42
CA ALA A 39 4.47 -7.83 1.25
C ALA A 39 4.93 -6.38 1.36
N LEU A 40 3.96 -5.49 1.54
CA LEU A 40 4.21 -4.08 1.81
C LEU A 40 3.65 -3.74 3.19
N ARG A 41 4.41 -3.01 3.99
CA ARG A 41 3.94 -2.46 5.26
C ARG A 41 3.36 -1.07 5.01
N VAL A 42 2.17 -0.80 5.53
CA VAL A 42 1.56 0.52 5.48
C VAL A 42 2.26 1.43 6.48
N VAL A 43 2.79 2.54 5.98
CA VAL A 43 3.42 3.60 6.77
C VAL A 43 2.40 4.69 7.07
N GLU A 44 1.62 5.08 6.05
CA GLU A 44 0.63 6.15 6.16
C GLU A 44 -0.55 5.90 5.22
N VAL A 45 -1.75 6.33 5.63
CA VAL A 45 -2.95 6.31 4.79
C VAL A 45 -3.40 7.74 4.55
N ARG A 46 -3.42 8.14 3.27
CA ARG A 46 -3.95 9.41 2.80
C ARG A 46 -5.13 9.13 1.86
N GLU A 47 -5.93 10.15 1.58
CA GLU A 47 -7.05 10.01 0.66
C GLU A 47 -6.57 9.55 -0.73
N GLY A 48 -6.89 8.31 -1.10
CA GLY A 48 -6.49 7.71 -2.38
C GLY A 48 -5.02 7.29 -2.50
N VAL A 49 -4.19 7.43 -1.46
CA VAL A 49 -2.76 7.10 -1.49
C VAL A 49 -2.36 6.32 -0.23
N LEU A 50 -1.63 5.21 -0.43
CA LEU A 50 -0.98 4.47 0.65
C LEU A 50 0.52 4.68 0.54
N VAL A 51 1.11 5.22 1.62
CA VAL A 51 2.57 5.24 1.76
C VAL A 51 2.98 3.90 2.36
N VAL A 52 3.94 3.24 1.72
CA VAL A 52 4.30 1.86 2.01
C VAL A 52 5.82 1.66 2.07
N ALA A 53 6.24 0.63 2.80
CA ALA A 53 7.62 0.15 2.84
C ALA A 53 7.66 -1.34 2.49
N VAL A 54 8.75 -1.80 1.88
CA VAL A 54 8.97 -3.23 1.63
C VAL A 54 9.30 -3.93 2.95
N VAL A 55 8.73 -5.12 3.16
CA VAL A 55 8.97 -5.96 4.35
C VAL A 55 10.14 -6.91 4.13
#